data_AF-A0A3M2ERH0-F1
#
_entry.id   AF-A0A3M2ERH0-F1
#
_cell.length_a   1.000
_cell.length_b   1.000
_cell.length_c   1.000
_cell.angle_alpha   90.00
_cell.angle_beta   90.00
_cell.angle_gamma   90.00
#
_symmetry.space_group_name_H-M   'P 1'
#
loop_
_entity.id
_entity.type
_entity.pdbx_description
1 polymer ?
#
loop_
_entity_poly.entity_id
_entity_poly.type
_entity_poly.pdbx_seq_one_letter_code
_entity_poly.pdbx_strand_id
1 'polypeptide(L)' 'LAKSNAEQVAKVRRIIEDLGCEVATPDEAREILDLKGADKVKF' A
#
# COMPACT_ATOMS: atom_id res chain seq x y z
N LEU A 1 6.60 -21.14 7.27
CA LEU A 1 5.44 -20.47 6.62
C LEU A 1 5.20 -19.14 7.33
N ALA A 2 4.83 -18.08 6.60
CA ALA A 2 4.55 -16.76 7.20
C ALA A 2 3.30 -16.83 8.09
N LYS A 3 3.29 -16.11 9.22
CA LYS A 3 2.22 -16.17 10.23
C LYS A 3 1.12 -15.13 10.01
N SER A 4 1.36 -14.09 9.21
CA SER A 4 0.34 -13.09 8.87
C SER A 4 0.62 -12.38 7.55
N ASN A 5 -0.41 -11.75 6.99
CA ASN A 5 -0.25 -10.82 5.86
C ASN A 5 0.66 -9.65 6.22
N ALA A 6 0.58 -9.16 7.47
CA ALA A 6 1.41 -8.05 7.94
C ALA A 6 2.91 -8.37 7.88
N GLU A 7 3.31 -9.61 8.20
CA GLU A 7 4.71 -10.05 8.07
C GLU A 7 5.22 -9.96 6.62
N GLN A 8 4.36 -10.31 5.65
CA GLN A 8 4.72 -10.25 4.23
C GLN A 8 4.81 -8.80 3.74
N VAL A 9 3.85 -7.95 4.11
CA VAL A 9 3.86 -6.52 3.78
C VAL A 9 5.09 -5.83 4.35
N ALA A 10 5.44 -6.12 5.61
CA ALA A 10 6.64 -5.55 6.25
C ALA A 10 7.94 -5.96 5.54
N LYS A 11 8.01 -7.20 5.02
CA LYS A 11 9.18 -7.67 4.27
C LYS A 11 9.36 -6.89 2.95
N VAL A 12 8.28 -6.70 2.20
CA VAL A 12 8.33 -5.97 0.91
C VAL A 12 8.61 -4.49 1.14
N ARG A 13 8.00 -3.87 2.16
CA ARG A 13 8.26 -2.47 2.52
C ARG A 13 9.75 -2.17 2.70
N ARG A 14 10.46 -3.02 3.45
CA ARG A 14 11.92 -2.86 3.65
C ARG A 14 12.69 -2.89 2.33
N ILE A 15 12.37 -3.82 1.44
CA ILE A 15 13.03 -3.94 0.13
C ILE A 15 12.81 -2.67 -0.71
N ILE A 16 11.59 -2.11 -0.68
CA ILE A 16 11.26 -0.86 -1.39
C ILE A 16 12.07 0.31 -0.82
N GLU A 17 12.14 0.43 0.50
CA GLU A 17 12.90 1.50 1.19
C GLU A 17 14.42 1.37 0.96
N ASP A 18 14.97 0.16 0.94
CA ASP A 18 16.38 -0.11 0.62
C ASP A 18 16.75 0.28 -0.82
N LEU A 19 15.79 0.28 -1.74
CA LEU A 19 15.95 0.73 -3.12
C LEU A 19 15.81 2.26 -3.27
N GLY A 20 15.58 3.00 -2.18
CA GLY A 20 15.39 4.45 -2.18
C GLY A 20 13.99 4.89 -2.61
N CYS A 21 13.02 3.98 -2.64
CA CYS A 21 11.62 4.26 -2.94
C CYS A 21 10.79 4.40 -1.66
N GLU A 22 9.61 5.00 -1.77
CA GLU A 22 8.65 5.12 -0.66
C GLU A 22 7.36 4.35 -0.96
N VAL A 23 6.72 3.84 0.09
CA VAL A 23 5.42 3.15 -0.03
C VAL A 23 4.31 4.17 0.02
N ALA A 24 3.53 4.25 -1.06
CA ALA A 24 2.37 5.14 -1.14
C ALA A 24 1.35 4.86 -0.03
N THR A 25 0.83 5.93 0.55
CA THR A 25 -0.35 5.95 1.42
C THR A 25 -1.61 5.59 0.62
N PRO A 26 -2.72 5.20 1.29
CA PRO A 26 -3.98 4.94 0.61
C PRO A 26 -4.50 6.14 -0.20
N ASP A 27 -4.24 7.37 0.25
CA ASP A 27 -4.70 8.58 -0.45
C ASP A 27 -3.88 8.81 -1.72
N GLU A 28 -2.55 8.71 -1.65
CA GLU A 28 -1.67 8.78 -2.83
C GLU A 28 -1.99 7.66 -3.84
N ALA A 29 -2.26 6.45 -3.36
CA ALA A 29 -2.65 5.35 -4.23
C ALA A 29 -3.97 5.62 -4.97
N ARG A 30 -4.92 6.35 -4.35
CA ARG A 30 -6.15 6.77 -5.03
C ARG A 30 -5.87 7.83 -6.08
N GLU A 31 -4.98 8.77 -5.82
CA GLU A 31 -4.60 9.80 -6.79
C GLU A 31 -3.87 9.19 -8.00
N ILE A 32 -2.88 8.33 -7.78
CA ILE A 32 -2.10 7.66 -8.84
C ILE A 32 -3.00 6.84 -9.77
N LEU A 33 -4.02 6.19 -9.21
CA LEU A 33 -4.92 5.29 -9.94
C LEU A 33 -6.23 5.95 -10.37
N ASP A 34 -6.39 7.26 -10.16
CA ASP A 34 -7.62 8.04 -10.44
C ASP A 34 -8.89 7.37 -9.87
N LEU A 35 -8.84 7.01 -8.59
CA LEU A 35 -9.94 6.32 -7.92
C LEU A 35 -10.99 7.29 -7.40
N LYS A 36 -12.25 6.85 -7.49
CA LYS A 36 -13.45 7.64 -7.12
C LYS A 36 -13.51 8.20 -5.68
N GLY A 37 -12.67 7.73 -4.77
CA GLY A 37 -12.71 8.09 -3.34
C GLY A 37 -13.41 7.03 -2.47
N ALA A 38 -12.98 6.93 -1.21
CA ALA A 38 -13.45 5.92 -0.27
C ALA A 38 -14.91 6.10 0.17
N ASP A 39 -15.44 7.32 0.10
CA ASP A 39 -16.80 7.72 0.41
C ASP A 39 -17.79 7.43 -0.73
N LYS A 40 -17.31 7.21 -1.96
CA LYS A 40 -18.14 6.99 -3.16
C LYS A 40 -18.34 5.51 -3.49
N VAL A 41 -18.33 4.64 -2.49
CA VAL A 41 -18.63 3.20 -2.63
C VAL A 41 -19.93 2.88 -1.87
N LYS A 42 -20.64 1.82 -2.27
CA LYS A 42 -21.82 1.29 -1.57
C LYS A 42 -21.44 0.00 -0.87
N PHE A 43 -20.92 0.12 0.36
CA PHE A 43 -20.64 -1.02 1.24
C PHE A 43 -21.91 -1.50 1.96
#